data_AF-A0A9D9TN87-F1
#
_entry.id   AF-A0A9D9TN87-F1
#
_cell.length_a   1.000
_cell.length_b   1.000
_cell.length_c   1.000
_cell.angle_alpha   90.00
_cell.angle_beta   90.00
_cell.angle_gamma   90.00
#
_symmetry.space_group_name_H-M   'P 1'
#
loop_
_entity.id
_entity.type
_entity.pdbx_description
1 polymer ?
#
loop_
_entity_poly.entity_id
_entity_poly.type
_entity_poly.pdbx_seq_one_letter_code
_entity_poly.pdbx_strand_id
1 'polypeptide(L)'
;MIPLSVPNLAGNEWQYIKDCLDTNWVSSVGSYVNRFEQALADFTGAKYAIATSNGTSALHIGLQLSGVTQNDFVIVPNITFVA
;
A
#
# COMPACT_ATOMS: atom_id res chain seq x y z
N MET A 1 30.79 0.43 -4.25
CA MET A 1 29.70 0.75 -3.30
C MET A 1 28.68 -0.36 -3.40
N ILE A 2 28.27 -0.99 -2.30
CA ILE A 2 27.22 -2.03 -2.29
C ILE A 2 25.96 -1.41 -1.68
N PRO A 3 24.84 -1.30 -2.41
CA PRO A 3 23.61 -0.70 -1.88
C PRO A 3 22.85 -1.65 -0.94
N LEU A 4 22.09 -1.11 0.01
CA LEU A 4 21.30 -1.90 0.97
C LEU A 4 20.04 -2.50 0.34
N SER A 5 19.30 -1.72 -0.44
CA SER A 5 18.09 -2.13 -1.14
C SER A 5 17.90 -1.24 -2.37
N VAL A 6 17.53 -1.84 -3.49
CA VAL A 6 17.24 -1.15 -4.75
C VAL A 6 15.96 -1.71 -5.35
N PRO A 7 15.14 -0.88 -6.03
CA PRO A 7 13.97 -1.38 -6.74
C PRO A 7 14.38 -2.43 -7.78
N ASN A 8 13.68 -3.55 -7.80
CA ASN A 8 13.82 -4.58 -8.83
C ASN A 8 12.57 -4.59 -9.71
N LEU A 9 12.67 -3.99 -10.89
CA LEU A 9 11.58 -3.87 -11.87
C LEU A 9 11.89 -4.77 -13.07
N ALA A 10 11.70 -6.08 -12.91
CA ALA A 10 12.16 -7.11 -13.86
C ALA A 10 11.03 -7.98 -14.44
N GLY A 11 9.77 -7.61 -14.21
CA GLY A 11 8.58 -8.31 -14.69
C GLY A 11 7.71 -7.43 -15.58
N ASN A 12 6.40 -7.45 -15.32
CA ASN A 12 5.39 -6.77 -16.14
C ASN A 12 5.18 -5.29 -15.76
N GLU A 13 6.01 -4.70 -14.90
CA GLU A 13 5.80 -3.35 -14.37
C GLU A 13 5.70 -2.32 -15.50
N TRP A 14 6.61 -2.40 -16.49
CA TRP A 14 6.58 -1.51 -17.66
C TRP A 14 5.31 -1.70 -18.49
N GLN A 15 4.88 -2.95 -18.71
CA GLN A 15 3.68 -3.24 -19.49
C GLN A 15 2.44 -2.68 -18.81
N TYR A 16 2.29 -2.85 -17.49
CA TYR A 16 1.14 -2.37 -16.75
C TYR A 16 1.10 -0.84 -16.66
N ILE A 17 2.25 -0.18 -16.46
CA ILE A 17 2.33 1.28 -16.49
C ILE A 17 1.96 1.81 -17.87
N LYS A 18 2.46 1.20 -18.95
CA LYS A 18 2.14 1.61 -20.31
C LYS A 18 0.65 1.45 -20.61
N ASP A 19 0.01 0.37 -20.15
CA ASP A 19 -1.43 0.17 -20.30
C ASP A 19 -2.25 1.27 -19.59
N CYS A 20 -1.87 1.68 -18.37
CA CYS A 20 -2.51 2.80 -17.67
C CYS A 20 -2.43 4.11 -18.49
N LEU A 21 -1.27 4.37 -19.12
CA LEU A 21 -1.06 5.54 -19.96
C LEU A 21 -1.86 5.47 -21.26
N ASP A 22 -1.81 4.32 -21.95
CA ASP A 22 -2.51 4.09 -23.22
C ASP A 22 -4.03 4.21 -23.05
N THR A 23 -4.56 3.81 -21.90
CA THR A 23 -5.99 3.83 -21.58
C THR A 23 -6.43 5.09 -20.82
N ASN A 24 -5.51 6.00 -20.48
CA ASN A 24 -5.72 7.19 -19.64
C ASN A 24 -6.26 6.90 -18.22
N TRP A 25 -6.15 5.67 -17.73
CA TRP A 25 -6.49 5.29 -16.36
C TRP A 25 -5.30 5.54 -15.42
N VAL A 26 -5.00 6.82 -15.19
CA VAL A 26 -3.81 7.28 -14.45
C VAL A 26 -4.12 7.82 -13.05
N SER A 27 -5.38 7.77 -12.63
CA SER A 27 -5.84 8.29 -11.33
C SER A 27 -5.97 7.17 -10.28
N SER A 28 -6.49 7.51 -9.11
CA SER A 28 -6.73 6.59 -7.99
C SER A 28 -7.85 5.58 -8.20
N VAL A 29 -8.56 5.66 -9.33
CA VAL A 29 -9.57 4.70 -9.75
C VAL A 29 -9.01 3.96 -10.97
N GLY A 30 -9.06 2.64 -10.97
CA GLY A 30 -8.58 1.84 -12.10
C GLY A 30 -8.58 0.34 -11.81
N SER A 31 -8.59 -0.48 -12.86
CA SER A 31 -8.62 -1.95 -12.77
C SER A 31 -7.41 -2.50 -12.01
N TYR A 32 -6.24 -1.88 -12.17
CA TYR A 32 -5.00 -2.28 -11.51
C TYR A 32 -5.04 -2.11 -9.99
N VAL A 33 -5.81 -1.15 -9.46
CA VAL A 33 -6.01 -0.98 -8.01
C VAL A 33 -6.76 -2.18 -7.46
N ASN A 34 -7.94 -2.49 -8.01
CA ASN A 34 -8.75 -3.64 -7.59
C ASN A 34 -7.99 -4.97 -7.74
N ARG A 35 -7.21 -5.10 -8.82
CA ARG A 35 -6.44 -6.32 -9.08
C ARG A 35 -5.28 -6.48 -8.11
N PHE A 36 -4.64 -5.38 -7.70
CA PHE A 36 -3.60 -5.38 -6.67
C PHE A 36 -4.18 -5.73 -5.29
N GLU A 37 -5.31 -5.13 -4.92
CA GLU A 37 -6.00 -5.44 -3.66
C GLU A 37 -6.40 -6.92 -3.58
N GLN A 38 -7.00 -7.47 -4.64
CA GLN A 38 -7.36 -8.89 -4.68
C GLN A 38 -6.12 -9.79 -4.56
N ALA A 39 -5.07 -9.52 -5.35
CA ALA A 39 -3.84 -10.31 -5.31
C ALA A 39 -3.17 -10.26 -3.94
N LEU A 40 -3.21 -9.11 -3.26
CA LEU A 40 -2.63 -8.94 -1.92
C LEU A 40 -3.47 -9.65 -0.85
N ALA A 41 -4.81 -9.61 -0.95
CA ALA A 41 -5.69 -10.37 -0.08
C ALA A 41 -5.43 -11.88 -0.22
N ASP A 42 -5.33 -12.38 -1.45
CA ASP A 42 -5.03 -13.79 -1.74
C ASP A 42 -3.64 -14.20 -1.23
N PHE A 43 -2.63 -13.34 -1.41
CA PHE A 43 -1.26 -13.59 -0.96
C PHE A 43 -1.14 -13.63 0.57
N THR A 44 -1.80 -12.70 1.26
CA THR A 44 -1.73 -12.58 2.72
C THR A 44 -2.69 -13.51 3.46
N GLY A 45 -3.72 -14.01 2.78
CA GLY A 45 -4.85 -14.73 3.41
C GLY A 45 -5.80 -13.81 4.18
N ALA A 46 -5.63 -12.49 4.09
CA ALA A 46 -6.53 -11.53 4.71
C ALA A 46 -7.89 -11.53 3.98
N LYS A 47 -8.97 -11.30 4.72
CA LYS A 47 -10.32 -11.21 4.12
C LYS A 47 -10.45 -10.03 3.14
N TYR A 48 -9.71 -8.95 3.41
CA TYR A 48 -9.69 -7.73 2.60
C TYR A 48 -8.28 -7.14 2.58
N ALA A 49 -7.92 -6.48 1.50
CA ALA A 49 -6.75 -5.63 1.40
C ALA A 49 -7.17 -4.30 0.75
N ILE A 50 -6.62 -3.18 1.23
CA ILE A 50 -6.98 -1.83 0.78
C ILE A 50 -5.71 -1.11 0.36
N ALA A 51 -5.68 -0.64 -0.88
CA ALA A 51 -4.56 0.12 -1.41
C ALA A 51 -4.60 1.57 -0.90
N THR A 52 -3.48 2.04 -0.35
CA THR A 52 -3.27 3.43 0.06
C THR A 52 -2.07 4.02 -0.67
N SER A 53 -1.88 5.33 -0.56
CA SER A 53 -0.74 6.03 -1.18
C SER A 53 0.62 5.64 -0.58
N ASN A 54 0.65 5.22 0.69
CA ASN A 54 1.82 4.71 1.39
C ASN A 54 1.43 4.04 2.74
N GLY A 55 2.44 3.49 3.44
CA GLY A 55 2.27 2.83 4.73
C GLY A 55 1.83 3.75 5.88
N THR A 56 2.30 5.00 5.94
CA THR A 56 1.87 5.97 6.96
C THR A 56 0.36 6.26 6.86
N SER A 57 -0.14 6.49 5.64
CA SER A 57 -1.57 6.69 5.43
C SER A 57 -2.40 5.46 5.77
N ALA A 58 -1.88 4.25 5.52
CA ALA A 58 -2.54 3.00 5.94
C ALA A 58 -2.64 2.90 7.47
N LEU A 59 -1.57 3.22 8.21
CA LEU A 59 -1.59 3.22 9.67
C LEU A 59 -2.57 4.26 10.23
N HIS A 60 -2.56 5.47 9.67
CA HIS A 60 -3.47 6.54 10.09
C HIS A 60 -4.95 6.13 9.91
N ILE A 61 -5.31 5.60 8.73
CA ILE A 61 -6.67 5.09 8.48
C ILE A 61 -7.00 3.94 9.43
N GLY A 62 -6.04 3.03 9.68
CA GLY A 62 -6.22 1.92 10.62
C GLY A 62 -6.58 2.40 12.03
N LEU A 63 -5.90 3.43 12.54
CA LEU A 63 -6.20 4.03 13.85
C LEU A 63 -7.57 4.69 13.87
N GLN A 64 -7.92 5.45 12.83
CA GLN A 64 -9.26 6.07 12.70
C GLN A 64 -10.38 5.02 12.69
N LEU A 65 -10.22 3.94 11.91
CA LEU A 65 -11.19 2.85 11.83
C LEU A 65 -11.26 2.02 13.12
N SER A 66 -10.18 1.98 13.90
CA SER A 66 -10.16 1.35 15.22
C SER A 66 -10.81 2.22 16.31
N GLY A 67 -11.27 3.43 15.96
CA GLY A 67 -11.95 4.34 16.89
C GLY A 67 -11.01 5.10 17.83
N VAL A 68 -9.71 5.21 17.49
CA VAL A 68 -8.76 5.97 18.29
C VAL A 68 -9.09 7.46 18.21
N THR A 69 -9.19 8.09 19.37
CA THR A 69 -9.51 9.50 19.55
C THR A 69 -8.44 10.22 20.35
N GLN A 70 -8.63 11.53 20.53
CA GLN A 70 -7.75 12.33 21.36
C GLN A 70 -7.73 11.79 22.79
N ASN A 71 -6.53 11.67 23.36
CA ASN A 71 -6.23 11.15 24.71
C ASN A 71 -6.29 9.62 24.87
N ASP A 72 -6.51 8.86 23.79
CA ASP A 72 -6.33 7.40 23.85
C ASP A 72 -4.85 7.01 23.86
N PHE A 73 -4.54 5.90 24.53
CA PHE A 73 -3.19 5.34 24.57
C PHE A 73 -3.04 4.23 23.52
N VAL A 74 -2.04 4.36 22.65
CA VAL A 74 -1.66 3.34 21.67
C VAL A 74 -0.26 2.85 22.01
N ILE A 75 -0.14 1.56 22.36
CA ILE A 75 1.15 0.95 22.69
C ILE A 75 1.92 0.66 21.40
N VAL A 76 3.16 1.15 21.32
CA VAL A 76 4.06 0.92 20.17
C VAL A 76 5.45 0.48 20.65
N PRO A 77 6.20 -0.28 19.86
CA PRO A 77 7.61 -0.58 20.15
C PRO A 77 8.44 0.71 20.22
N ASN A 78 9.42 0.76 21.14
CA ASN A 78 10.32 1.91 21.27
C ASN A 78 11.37 2.00 20.14
N ILE A 79 11.53 0.94 19.34
CA ILE A 79 12.46 0.87 18.21
C ILE A 79 11.69 0.44 16.97
N THR A 80 11.33 1.41 16.12
CA THR A 80 10.63 1.23 14.84
C THR A 80 10.82 2.47 13.97
N PHE A 81 10.30 2.47 12.74
CA PHE A 81 10.21 3.68 11.91
C PHE A 81 9.16 4.66 12.46
N VAL A 82 9.45 5.95 12.34
CA VAL A 82 8.44 7.00 12.58
C VAL A 82 7.36 6.92 11.50
N ALA A 83 6.10 7.00 11.92
CA ALA A 83 4.93 7.03 11.07
C ALA A 83 4.23 8.38 11.20
#